data_AF-A0A524L0S5-F1
#
_entry.id   AF-A0A524L0S5-F1
#
_cell.length_a   1.000
_cell.length_b   1.000
_cell.length_c   1.000
_cell.angle_alpha   90.00
_cell.angle_beta   90.00
_cell.angle_gamma   90.00
#
_symmetry.space_group_name_H-M   'P 1'
#
loop_
_entity.id
_entity.type
_entity.pdbx_description
1 polymer ?
#
loop_
_entity_poly.entity_id
_entity_poly.type
_entity_poly.pdbx_seq_one_letter_code
_entity_poly.pdbx_strand_id
1 'polypeptide(L)'
;MHKSLEYLEGLKRRGIKLGLGPISRLLDRLGNPQDEYKTILIGGTNGKGSTAAVLSSILTKEGMRVGLYTSPHLCDFRERIRVNGRMIEEEMLCSLIDKIREEAIEDITYFEYATALAFLYFSKCSVDIAVIEVGMGGRLDATNLVSPEVSIITNISLEHQEYLGGDLKSIAREKGGIIKEGGICITAATRSKVIDTLQ
;
A
#
# COMPACT_ATOMS: atom_id res chain seq x y z
N MET A 1 -21.92 4.55 15.74
CA MET A 1 -20.78 4.43 14.81
C MET A 1 -20.71 5.71 14.01
N HIS A 2 -19.53 6.32 13.84
CA HIS A 2 -19.41 7.58 13.09
C HIS A 2 -19.87 7.36 11.64
N LYS A 3 -20.67 8.27 11.07
CA LYS A 3 -21.18 8.15 9.67
C LYS A 3 -20.07 7.93 8.64
N SER A 4 -18.90 8.49 8.88
CA SER A 4 -17.70 8.36 8.05
C SER A 4 -17.17 6.92 8.04
N LEU A 5 -17.13 6.24 9.19
CA LEU A 5 -16.73 4.83 9.27
C LEU A 5 -17.74 3.91 8.58
N GLU A 6 -19.04 4.18 8.72
CA GLU A 6 -20.10 3.47 7.99
C GLU A 6 -19.94 3.62 6.47
N TYR A 7 -19.59 4.82 6.01
CA TYR A 7 -19.32 5.06 4.58
C TYR A 7 -18.14 4.22 4.08
N LEU A 8 -17.01 4.25 4.81
CA LEU A 8 -15.82 3.46 4.47
C LEU A 8 -16.14 1.96 4.41
N GLU A 9 -16.83 1.43 5.42
CA GLU A 9 -17.27 0.03 5.45
C GLU A 9 -18.21 -0.32 4.30
N GLY A 10 -19.10 0.61 3.92
CA GLY A 10 -20.00 0.46 2.78
C GLY A 10 -19.29 0.25 1.43
N LEU A 11 -18.04 0.70 1.28
CA LEU A 11 -17.24 0.53 0.06
C LEU A 11 -16.79 -0.93 -0.16
N LYS A 12 -16.80 -1.79 0.87
CA LYS A 12 -16.43 -3.22 0.74
C LYS A 12 -17.28 -3.94 -0.31
N ARG A 13 -18.52 -3.50 -0.52
CA ARG A 13 -19.46 -4.03 -1.53
C ARG A 13 -18.98 -3.86 -2.97
N ARG A 14 -17.99 -2.99 -3.23
CA ARG A 14 -17.45 -2.71 -4.57
C ARG A 14 -16.46 -3.77 -5.07
N GLY A 15 -16.02 -4.69 -4.20
CA GLY A 15 -15.14 -5.78 -4.57
C GLY A 15 -13.74 -5.33 -4.98
N ILE A 16 -13.04 -6.21 -5.71
CA ILE A 16 -11.67 -5.98 -6.20
C ILE A 16 -11.75 -5.48 -7.64
N LYS A 17 -11.07 -4.36 -7.91
CA LYS A 17 -10.86 -3.82 -9.25
C LYS A 17 -9.40 -3.42 -9.39
N LEU A 18 -8.68 -4.10 -10.29
CA LEU A 18 -7.29 -3.75 -10.59
C LEU A 18 -7.25 -2.58 -11.59
N GLY A 19 -6.33 -1.64 -11.34
CA GLY A 19 -6.14 -0.47 -12.17
C GLY A 19 -5.80 0.76 -11.33
N LEU A 20 -5.04 1.69 -11.91
CA LEU A 20 -4.55 2.87 -11.20
C LEU A 20 -5.34 4.15 -11.54
N GLY A 21 -6.25 4.10 -12.52
CA GLY A 21 -6.90 5.29 -13.07
C GLY A 21 -7.69 6.10 -12.03
N PRO A 22 -8.72 5.52 -11.39
CA PRO A 22 -9.55 6.24 -10.43
C PRO A 22 -8.73 6.78 -9.23
N ILE A 23 -7.89 5.94 -8.62
CA ILE A 23 -7.06 6.38 -7.50
C ILE A 23 -6.02 7.44 -7.89
N SER A 24 -5.38 7.34 -9.07
CA SER A 24 -4.42 8.36 -9.53
C SER A 24 -5.08 9.73 -9.59
N ARG A 25 -6.28 9.83 -10.18
CA ARG A 25 -7.01 11.11 -10.25
C ARG A 25 -7.47 11.62 -8.90
N LEU A 26 -7.79 10.71 -7.96
CA LEU A 26 -8.08 11.08 -6.59
C LEU A 26 -6.84 11.67 -5.89
N LEU A 27 -5.68 11.02 -6.02
CA LEU A 27 -4.43 11.52 -5.43
C LEU A 27 -4.01 12.86 -6.02
N ASP A 28 -4.16 13.05 -7.34
CA ASP A 28 -3.92 14.34 -8.00
C ASP A 28 -4.76 15.47 -7.38
N ARG A 29 -6.06 15.21 -7.12
CA ARG A 29 -6.95 16.17 -6.44
C ARG A 29 -6.57 16.43 -4.99
N LEU A 30 -6.03 15.41 -4.32
CA LEU A 30 -5.54 15.53 -2.95
C LEU A 30 -4.16 16.21 -2.85
N GLY A 31 -3.57 16.61 -3.99
CA GLY A 31 -2.29 17.30 -4.05
C GLY A 31 -1.08 16.37 -4.07
N ASN A 32 -1.26 15.11 -4.48
CA ASN A 32 -0.21 14.09 -4.53
C ASN A 32 0.55 13.89 -3.21
N PRO A 33 -0.17 13.62 -2.09
CA PRO A 33 0.45 13.49 -0.76
C PRO A 33 1.51 12.39 -0.69
N GLN A 34 1.43 11.39 -1.56
CA GLN A 34 2.38 10.29 -1.64
C GLN A 34 3.79 10.69 -2.08
N ASP A 35 3.97 11.89 -2.65
CA ASP A 35 5.24 12.40 -3.15
C ASP A 35 5.97 13.29 -2.12
N GLU A 36 5.37 13.53 -0.94
CA GLU A 36 5.92 14.42 0.09
C GLU A 36 6.92 13.75 1.04
N TYR A 37 7.09 12.43 0.95
CA TYR A 37 7.92 11.65 1.86
C TYR A 37 8.54 10.44 1.15
N LYS A 38 9.61 9.88 1.72
CA LYS A 38 10.26 8.70 1.16
C LYS A 38 9.40 7.46 1.34
N THR A 39 9.52 6.48 0.45
CA THR A 39 8.74 5.25 0.56
C THR A 39 9.57 3.99 0.38
N ILE A 40 9.13 2.90 1.02
CA ILE A 40 9.58 1.54 0.78
C ILE A 40 8.34 0.73 0.44
N LEU A 41 8.35 0.05 -0.70
CA LEU A 41 7.20 -0.69 -1.20
C LEU A 41 7.46 -2.20 -1.15
N ILE A 42 6.58 -2.94 -0.46
CA ILE A 42 6.78 -4.35 -0.14
C ILE A 42 5.70 -5.20 -0.83
N GLY A 43 6.11 -5.89 -1.88
CA GLY A 43 5.34 -6.93 -2.56
C GLY A 43 5.79 -8.35 -2.19
N GLY A 44 5.08 -9.33 -2.75
CA GLY A 44 5.34 -10.74 -2.54
C GLY A 44 4.08 -11.54 -2.20
N THR A 45 4.21 -12.85 -2.07
CA THR A 45 3.11 -13.73 -1.67
C THR A 45 2.94 -13.73 -0.16
N ASN A 46 3.93 -14.22 0.57
CA ASN A 46 3.87 -14.31 2.04
C ASN A 46 4.88 -13.40 2.73
N GLY A 47 4.60 -13.01 3.97
CA GLY A 47 5.56 -12.30 4.83
C GLY A 47 5.70 -10.80 4.56
N LYS A 48 4.86 -10.22 3.70
CA LYS A 48 4.82 -8.77 3.43
C LYS A 48 4.60 -7.96 4.71
N GLY A 49 3.48 -8.16 5.40
CA GLY A 49 3.17 -7.49 6.67
C GLY A 49 4.24 -7.69 7.76
N SER A 50 4.79 -8.90 7.92
CA SER A 50 5.87 -9.14 8.90
C SER A 50 7.14 -8.37 8.55
N THR A 51 7.52 -8.33 7.26
CA THR A 51 8.67 -7.55 6.78
C THR A 51 8.43 -6.05 7.01
N ALA A 52 7.22 -5.57 6.70
CA ALA A 52 6.82 -4.19 6.90
C ALA A 52 6.90 -3.77 8.38
N ALA A 53 6.38 -4.61 9.28
CA ALA A 53 6.40 -4.37 10.72
C ALA A 53 7.83 -4.34 11.31
N VAL A 54 8.68 -5.30 10.92
CA VAL A 54 10.09 -5.34 11.36
C VAL A 54 10.83 -4.11 10.87
N LEU A 55 10.68 -3.76 9.60
CA LEU A 55 11.36 -2.60 9.01
C LEU A 55 10.90 -1.29 9.65
N SER A 56 9.60 -1.13 9.85
CA SER A 56 9.05 0.05 10.53
C SER A 56 9.59 0.19 11.96
N SER A 57 9.72 -0.92 12.69
CA SER A 57 10.31 -0.94 14.03
C SER A 57 11.77 -0.50 14.03
N ILE A 58 12.59 -1.04 13.11
CA ILE A 58 14.01 -0.68 12.98
C ILE A 58 14.17 0.80 12.65
N LEU A 59 13.48 1.30 11.62
CA LEU A 59 13.57 2.70 11.19
C LEU A 59 13.08 3.67 12.29
N THR A 60 12.05 3.29 13.05
CA THR A 60 11.59 4.08 14.20
C THR A 60 12.66 4.13 15.29
N LYS A 61 13.40 3.03 15.52
CA LYS A 61 14.49 2.98 16.50
C LYS A 61 15.72 3.80 16.09
N GLU A 62 15.95 3.95 14.79
CA GLU A 62 16.95 4.87 14.23
C GLU A 62 16.53 6.35 14.29
N GLY A 63 15.38 6.66 14.91
CA GLY A 63 14.93 8.03 15.16
C GLY A 63 14.14 8.67 14.02
N MET A 64 13.83 7.91 12.95
CA MET A 64 12.96 8.39 11.87
C MET A 64 11.49 8.41 12.33
N ARG A 65 10.71 9.35 11.79
CA ARG A 65 9.26 9.33 11.85
C ARG A 65 8.73 8.43 10.74
N VAL A 66 8.20 7.27 11.11
CA VAL A 66 7.86 6.21 10.16
C VAL A 66 6.36 6.02 10.04
N GLY A 67 5.84 6.13 8.81
CA GLY A 67 4.51 5.64 8.45
C GLY A 67 4.55 4.14 8.14
N LEU A 68 3.52 3.40 8.56
CA LEU A 68 3.35 1.99 8.24
C LEU A 68 1.93 1.76 7.70
N TYR A 69 1.85 1.25 6.46
CA TYR A 69 0.60 0.85 5.82
C TYR A 69 0.59 -0.65 5.56
N THR A 70 -0.33 -1.39 6.20
CA THR A 70 -0.44 -2.86 6.09
C THR A 70 -1.86 -3.33 5.82
N SER A 71 -1.99 -4.55 5.28
CA SER A 71 -3.30 -5.17 5.01
C SER A 71 -3.27 -6.70 5.07
N PRO A 72 -4.40 -7.36 5.41
CA PRO A 72 -5.61 -6.79 6.01
C PRO A 72 -5.40 -6.38 7.48
N HIS A 73 -6.43 -5.79 8.11
CA HIS A 73 -6.49 -5.68 9.58
C HIS A 73 -7.14 -6.93 10.19
N LEU A 74 -6.94 -7.14 11.48
CA LEU A 74 -7.57 -8.24 12.23
C LEU A 74 -8.87 -7.81 12.91
N CYS A 75 -8.85 -6.72 13.68
CA CYS A 75 -9.99 -6.29 14.50
C CYS A 75 -10.46 -4.87 14.15
N ASP A 76 -9.52 -3.95 13.93
CA ASP A 76 -9.78 -2.52 13.76
C ASP A 76 -9.12 -2.01 12.47
N PHE A 77 -9.88 -1.27 11.65
CA PHE A 77 -9.35 -0.65 10.43
C PHE A 77 -8.09 0.19 10.68
N ARG A 78 -8.02 0.87 11.83
CA ARG A 78 -6.90 1.73 12.22
C ARG A 78 -5.59 0.95 12.35
N GLU A 79 -5.64 -0.38 12.52
CA GLU A 79 -4.45 -1.23 12.49
C GLU A 79 -3.66 -1.08 11.19
N ARG A 80 -4.36 -0.80 10.08
CA ARG A 80 -3.75 -0.65 8.75
C ARG A 80 -2.83 0.56 8.66
N ILE A 81 -3.07 1.62 9.41
CA ILE A 81 -2.39 2.92 9.24
C ILE A 81 -1.77 3.33 10.58
N ARG A 82 -0.45 3.31 10.65
CA ARG A 82 0.28 3.65 11.88
C ARG A 82 1.39 4.66 11.61
N VAL A 83 1.67 5.52 12.58
CA VAL A 83 2.86 6.38 12.61
C VAL A 83 3.61 6.12 13.91
N ASN A 84 4.91 5.83 13.83
CA ASN A 84 5.75 5.46 14.97
C ASN A 84 5.12 4.37 15.86
N GLY A 85 4.53 3.36 15.22
CA GLY A 85 3.88 2.23 15.88
C GLY A 85 2.51 2.51 16.49
N ARG A 86 2.01 3.76 16.44
CA ARG A 86 0.67 4.13 16.95
C ARG A 86 -0.33 4.19 15.82
N MET A 87 -1.51 3.61 16.03
CA MET A 87 -2.61 3.67 15.08
C MET A 87 -3.07 5.11 14.87
N ILE A 88 -3.60 5.41 13.68
CA ILE A 88 -4.32 6.66 13.43
C ILE A 88 -5.45 6.82 14.46
N GLU A 89 -5.61 8.01 15.02
CA GLU A 89 -6.71 8.32 15.95
C GLU A 89 -8.06 8.31 15.22
N GLU A 90 -9.13 7.93 15.91
CA GLU A 90 -10.46 7.75 15.28
C GLU A 90 -10.99 9.07 14.70
N GLU A 91 -10.81 10.18 15.41
CA GLU A 91 -11.24 11.52 14.98
C GLU A 91 -10.48 11.96 13.73
N MET A 92 -9.17 11.68 13.68
CA MET A 92 -8.34 11.97 12.51
C MET A 92 -8.79 11.12 11.32
N LEU A 93 -9.03 9.83 11.54
CA LEU A 93 -9.53 8.93 10.50
C LEU A 93 -10.86 9.43 9.94
N CYS A 94 -11.82 9.81 10.79
CA CYS A 94 -13.11 10.33 10.35
C CYS A 94 -12.95 11.62 9.53
N SER A 95 -12.11 12.55 9.99
CA SER A 95 -11.82 13.80 9.27
C SER A 95 -11.22 13.54 7.89
N LEU A 96 -10.30 12.56 7.77
CA LEU A 96 -9.70 12.21 6.49
C LEU A 96 -10.68 11.52 5.55
N ILE A 97 -11.57 10.67 6.08
CA ILE A 97 -12.65 10.06 5.29
C ILE A 97 -13.53 11.17 4.70
N ASP A 98 -13.96 12.13 5.51
CA ASP A 98 -14.83 13.19 5.01
C ASP A 98 -14.13 14.03 3.92
N LYS A 99 -12.85 14.38 4.12
CA LYS A 99 -12.04 15.08 3.09
C LYS A 99 -11.91 14.29 1.78
N ILE A 100 -11.55 13.00 1.85
CA ILE A 100 -11.38 12.19 0.64
C ILE A 100 -12.71 12.02 -0.09
N ARG A 101 -13.82 11.92 0.66
CA ARG A 101 -15.16 11.81 0.08
C ARG A 101 -15.55 13.05 -0.72
N GLU A 102 -15.14 14.24 -0.30
CA GLU A 102 -15.39 15.48 -1.04
C GLU A 102 -14.62 15.52 -2.38
N GLU A 103 -13.42 14.94 -2.43
CA GLU A 103 -12.57 14.92 -3.62
C GLU A 103 -12.83 13.73 -4.57
N ALA A 104 -13.46 12.66 -4.08
CA ALA A 104 -13.74 11.46 -4.85
C ALA A 104 -14.91 11.67 -5.83
N ILE A 105 -14.56 11.96 -7.08
CA ILE A 105 -15.52 12.15 -8.20
C ILE A 105 -15.92 10.86 -8.92
N GLU A 106 -15.23 9.76 -8.65
CA GLU A 106 -15.44 8.46 -9.29
C GLU A 106 -15.62 7.35 -8.26
N ASP A 107 -16.04 6.17 -8.74
CA ASP A 107 -16.14 4.99 -7.89
C ASP A 107 -14.75 4.43 -7.55
N ILE A 108 -14.32 4.74 -6.33
CA ILE A 108 -13.11 4.21 -5.70
C ILE A 108 -13.45 2.94 -4.90
N THR A 109 -12.63 1.90 -5.03
CA THR A 109 -12.74 0.65 -4.24
C THR A 109 -12.35 0.89 -2.78
N TYR A 110 -12.72 -0.05 -1.90
CA TYR A 110 -12.31 0.00 -0.49
C TYR A 110 -10.79 0.09 -0.32
N PHE A 111 -10.03 -0.66 -1.11
CA PHE A 111 -8.57 -0.70 -1.00
C PHE A 111 -7.91 0.58 -1.53
N GLU A 112 -8.36 1.09 -2.66
CA GLU A 112 -7.89 2.38 -3.19
C GLU A 112 -8.16 3.52 -2.20
N TYR A 113 -9.34 3.52 -1.57
CA TYR A 113 -9.71 4.52 -0.56
C TYR A 113 -8.83 4.41 0.69
N ALA A 114 -8.60 3.19 1.18
CA ALA A 114 -7.70 2.94 2.31
C ALA A 114 -6.25 3.37 2.01
N THR A 115 -5.81 3.22 0.76
CA THR A 115 -4.48 3.65 0.30
C THR A 115 -4.39 5.18 0.32
N ALA A 116 -5.39 5.88 -0.22
CA ALA A 116 -5.45 7.35 -0.19
C ALA A 116 -5.48 7.88 1.26
N LEU A 117 -6.21 7.23 2.17
CA LEU A 117 -6.22 7.55 3.60
C LEU A 117 -4.81 7.45 4.20
N ALA A 118 -4.10 6.35 3.93
CA ALA A 118 -2.74 6.15 4.43
C ALA A 118 -1.80 7.25 3.92
N PHE A 119 -1.83 7.54 2.62
CA PHE A 119 -0.94 8.54 2.01
C PHE A 119 -1.17 9.94 2.57
N LEU A 120 -2.44 10.35 2.64
CA LEU A 120 -2.82 11.65 3.16
C LEU A 120 -2.48 11.79 4.66
N TYR A 121 -2.63 10.71 5.44
CA TYR A 121 -2.26 10.72 6.85
C TYR A 121 -0.74 10.85 7.05
N PHE A 122 0.06 10.13 6.26
CA PHE A 122 1.52 10.18 6.33
C PHE A 122 2.08 11.57 5.96
N SER A 123 1.53 12.19 4.91
CA SER A 123 1.82 13.59 4.55
C SER A 123 1.50 14.55 5.71
N LYS A 124 0.29 14.46 6.29
CA LYS A 124 -0.10 15.28 7.45
C LYS A 124 0.78 15.10 8.67
N CYS A 125 1.25 13.89 8.90
CA CYS A 125 2.18 13.58 9.98
C CYS A 125 3.62 13.97 9.64
N SER A 126 3.91 14.44 8.43
CA SER A 126 5.26 14.76 7.94
C SER A 126 6.24 13.63 8.26
N VAL A 127 5.87 12.39 7.88
CA VAL A 127 6.75 11.23 8.09
C VAL A 127 8.02 11.40 7.26
N ASP A 128 9.15 10.92 7.76
CA ASP A 128 10.40 10.90 7.00
C ASP A 128 10.34 9.82 5.93
N ILE A 129 9.71 8.69 6.27
CA ILE A 129 9.58 7.52 5.40
C ILE A 129 8.31 6.72 5.69
N ALA A 130 7.67 6.18 4.66
CA ALA A 130 6.54 5.26 4.78
C ALA A 130 6.91 3.85 4.29
N VAL A 131 6.67 2.84 5.13
CA VAL A 131 6.78 1.43 4.78
C VAL A 131 5.40 0.92 4.37
N ILE A 132 5.26 0.54 3.11
CA ILE A 132 3.98 0.27 2.48
C ILE A 132 3.92 -1.18 1.98
N GLU A 133 2.94 -1.93 2.46
CA GLU A 133 2.62 -3.26 1.96
C GLU A 133 1.64 -3.18 0.78
N VAL A 134 2.00 -3.86 -0.32
CA VAL A 134 1.13 -4.07 -1.48
C VAL A 134 -0.06 -4.93 -1.09
N GLY A 135 -1.26 -4.54 -1.52
CA GLY A 135 -2.49 -5.31 -1.29
C GLY A 135 -2.53 -6.61 -2.09
N MET A 136 -2.54 -6.50 -3.42
CA MET A 136 -2.57 -7.66 -4.31
C MET A 136 -1.77 -7.42 -5.60
N GLY A 137 -0.99 -8.42 -6.01
CA GLY A 137 -0.14 -8.30 -7.19
C GLY A 137 1.00 -7.32 -6.95
N GLY A 138 0.94 -6.15 -7.59
CA GLY A 138 1.93 -5.09 -7.51
C GLY A 138 1.73 -4.02 -8.58
N ARG A 139 1.88 -4.39 -9.86
CA ARG A 139 1.84 -3.48 -11.02
C ARG A 139 0.60 -2.57 -11.05
N LEU A 140 -0.56 -3.13 -10.78
CA LEU A 140 -1.86 -2.43 -10.81
C LEU A 140 -2.45 -2.21 -9.41
N ASP A 141 -1.64 -2.39 -8.37
CA ASP A 141 -2.06 -2.16 -6.99
C ASP A 141 -2.03 -0.66 -6.68
N ALA A 142 -3.04 -0.17 -5.96
CA ALA A 142 -3.16 1.23 -5.55
C ALA A 142 -1.88 1.79 -4.91
N THR A 143 -1.14 0.96 -4.17
CA THR A 143 0.09 1.36 -3.49
C THR A 143 1.25 1.66 -4.45
N ASN A 144 1.19 1.20 -5.70
CA ASN A 144 2.25 1.36 -6.69
C ASN A 144 2.33 2.78 -7.30
N LEU A 145 1.48 3.70 -6.84
CA LEU A 145 1.54 5.13 -7.20
C LEU A 145 2.63 5.89 -6.45
N VAL A 146 3.36 5.24 -5.54
CA VAL A 146 4.56 5.80 -4.91
C VAL A 146 5.80 5.63 -5.78
N SER A 147 6.82 6.44 -5.50
CA SER A 147 8.19 6.29 -6.02
C SER A 147 9.11 5.80 -4.89
N PRO A 148 9.27 4.47 -4.70
CA PRO A 148 10.02 3.93 -3.57
C PRO A 148 11.53 4.05 -3.73
N GLU A 149 12.20 4.32 -2.61
CA GLU A 149 13.65 4.25 -2.48
C GLU A 149 14.14 2.79 -2.64
N VAL A 150 13.33 1.86 -2.12
CA VAL A 150 13.58 0.42 -2.19
C VAL A 150 12.27 -0.32 -2.44
N SER A 151 12.28 -1.19 -3.44
CA SER A 151 11.22 -2.17 -3.66
C SER A 151 11.64 -3.53 -3.09
N ILE A 152 10.77 -4.16 -2.31
CA ILE A 152 11.03 -5.46 -1.69
C ILE A 152 10.05 -6.48 -2.26
N ILE A 153 10.57 -7.61 -2.75
CA ILE A 153 9.77 -8.78 -3.14
C ILE A 153 10.11 -9.92 -2.20
N THR A 154 9.24 -10.20 -1.23
CA THR A 154 9.52 -11.21 -0.19
C THR A 154 9.74 -12.61 -0.79
N ASN A 155 8.72 -13.14 -1.45
CA ASN A 155 8.74 -14.42 -2.16
C ASN A 155 7.64 -14.45 -3.22
N ILE A 156 7.74 -15.39 -4.15
CA ILE A 156 6.74 -15.64 -5.19
C ILE A 156 6.27 -17.09 -5.11
N SER A 157 4.97 -17.28 -4.93
CA SER A 157 4.30 -18.58 -5.10
C SER A 157 2.96 -18.40 -5.81
N LEU A 158 2.35 -19.53 -6.20
CA LEU A 158 1.03 -19.50 -6.84
C LEU A 158 -0.03 -19.00 -5.85
N GLU A 159 -0.73 -17.94 -6.20
CA GLU A 159 -1.83 -17.34 -5.46
C GLU A 159 -2.67 -16.47 -6.39
N HIS A 160 -3.93 -16.20 -6.04
CA HIS A 160 -4.80 -15.25 -6.77
C HIS A 160 -4.76 -15.43 -8.30
N GLN A 161 -4.74 -16.69 -8.76
CA GLN A 161 -4.48 -17.04 -10.17
C GLN A 161 -5.53 -16.44 -11.13
N GLU A 162 -6.75 -16.21 -10.63
CA GLU A 162 -7.82 -15.52 -11.34
C GLU A 162 -7.48 -14.05 -11.69
N TYR A 163 -6.58 -13.41 -10.94
CA TYR A 163 -6.15 -12.03 -11.16
C TYR A 163 -4.71 -11.92 -11.68
N LEU A 164 -3.80 -12.80 -11.22
CA LEU A 164 -2.35 -12.65 -11.42
C LEU A 164 -1.77 -13.61 -12.48
N GLY A 165 -2.58 -14.54 -13.00
CA GLY A 165 -2.17 -15.56 -13.96
C GLY A 165 -1.90 -16.93 -13.31
N GLY A 166 -1.84 -17.96 -14.15
CA GLY A 166 -1.78 -19.37 -13.73
C GLY A 166 -0.38 -19.94 -13.53
N ASP A 167 0.67 -19.12 -13.59
CA ASP A 167 2.05 -19.58 -13.45
C ASP A 167 2.94 -18.62 -12.65
N LEU A 168 4.10 -19.10 -12.21
CA LEU A 168 5.01 -18.29 -11.41
C LEU A 168 5.59 -17.09 -12.17
N LYS A 169 5.65 -17.15 -13.51
CA LYS A 169 6.24 -16.08 -14.33
C LYS A 169 5.27 -14.91 -14.45
N SER A 170 3.99 -15.19 -14.70
CA SER A 170 2.90 -14.21 -14.71
C SER A 170 2.78 -13.52 -13.35
N ILE A 171 2.78 -14.29 -12.25
CA ILE A 171 2.76 -13.73 -10.90
C ILE A 171 4.02 -12.90 -10.63
N ALA A 172 5.20 -13.38 -11.01
CA ALA A 172 6.45 -12.61 -10.85
C ALA A 172 6.40 -11.28 -11.61
N ARG A 173 5.84 -11.23 -12.82
CA ARG A 173 5.67 -9.97 -13.57
C ARG A 173 4.72 -9.00 -12.87
N GLU A 174 3.59 -9.49 -12.37
CA GLU A 174 2.64 -8.64 -11.64
C GLU A 174 3.27 -8.06 -10.37
N LYS A 175 3.96 -8.88 -9.58
CA LYS A 175 4.61 -8.40 -8.36
C LYS A 175 5.83 -7.54 -8.65
N GLY A 176 6.63 -7.90 -9.66
CA GLY A 176 7.80 -7.14 -10.12
C GLY A 176 7.46 -5.76 -10.65
N GLY A 177 6.19 -5.49 -11.01
CA GLY A 177 5.74 -4.17 -11.43
C GLY A 177 5.83 -3.06 -10.38
N ILE A 178 6.24 -3.37 -9.15
CA ILE A 178 6.59 -2.36 -8.13
C ILE A 178 8.05 -1.89 -8.22
N ILE A 179 8.89 -2.58 -8.99
CA ILE A 179 10.30 -2.23 -9.19
C ILE A 179 10.32 -1.08 -10.20
N LYS A 180 10.87 0.07 -9.81
CA LYS A 180 11.00 1.24 -10.68
C LYS A 180 12.31 1.17 -11.48
N GLU A 181 12.33 1.79 -12.64
CA GLU A 181 13.51 1.86 -13.49
C GLU A 181 14.68 2.52 -12.72
N GLY A 182 15.84 1.86 -12.72
CA GLY A 182 17.02 2.30 -11.95
C GLY A 182 16.88 2.17 -10.42
N GLY A 183 15.77 1.65 -9.91
CA GLY A 183 15.51 1.50 -8.48
C GLY A 183 16.20 0.29 -7.86
N ILE A 184 16.31 0.29 -6.51
CA ILE A 184 16.89 -0.82 -5.76
C ILE A 184 15.79 -1.87 -5.48
N CYS A 185 16.06 -3.13 -5.83
CA CYS A 185 15.20 -4.26 -5.51
C CYS A 185 15.90 -5.22 -4.53
N ILE A 186 15.21 -5.58 -3.43
CA ILE A 186 15.64 -6.62 -2.50
C ILE A 186 14.65 -7.79 -2.61
N THR A 187 15.15 -9.01 -2.79
CA THR A 187 14.29 -10.20 -2.84
C THR A 187 14.87 -11.40 -2.10
N ALA A 188 13.99 -12.18 -1.47
CA ALA A 188 14.31 -13.51 -0.96
C ALA A 188 13.81 -14.63 -1.89
N ALA A 189 13.32 -14.30 -3.09
CA ALA A 189 13.03 -15.29 -4.11
C ALA A 189 14.33 -15.95 -4.61
N THR A 190 14.37 -17.28 -4.60
CA THR A 190 15.59 -18.05 -4.96
C THR A 190 15.48 -18.79 -6.28
N ARG A 191 14.28 -18.88 -6.87
CA ARG A 191 14.06 -19.61 -8.13
C ARG A 191 14.54 -18.78 -9.31
N SER A 192 15.47 -19.30 -10.11
CA SER A 192 16.05 -18.59 -11.27
C SER A 192 14.99 -17.97 -12.19
N LYS A 193 13.99 -18.76 -12.62
CA LYS A 193 12.90 -18.27 -13.47
C LYS A 193 12.14 -17.06 -12.90
N VAL A 194 12.07 -16.94 -11.57
CA VAL A 194 11.45 -15.79 -10.90
C VAL A 194 12.41 -14.62 -10.90
N ILE A 195 13.67 -14.83 -10.51
CA ILE A 195 14.70 -13.79 -10.49
C ILE A 195 14.87 -13.17 -11.88
N ASP A 196 14.94 -13.99 -12.93
CA ASP A 196 15.06 -13.55 -14.34
C ASP A 196 13.85 -12.70 -14.79
N THR A 197 12.72 -12.77 -14.08
CA THR A 197 11.51 -12.00 -14.38
C THR A 197 11.44 -10.69 -13.60
N LEU A 198 12.23 -10.55 -12.53
CA LEU A 198 12.30 -9.36 -11.67
C LEU A 198 13.40 -8.38 -12.10
N GLN A 199 14.21 -8.75 -13.11
CA GLN A 199 15.20 -7.89 -13.77
C GLN A 199 14.52 -6.98 -14.79
#